data_AF-A0A7W1U8Z4-F1
#
_entry.id   AF-A0A7W1U8Z4-F1
#
_cell.length_a   1.000
_cell.length_b   1.000
_cell.length_c   1.000
_cell.angle_alpha   90.00
_cell.angle_beta   90.00
_cell.angle_gamma   90.00
#
_symmetry.space_group_name_H-M   'P 1'
#
loop_
_entity.id
_entity.type
_entity.pdbx_description
1 polymer ?
#
loop_
_entity_poly.entity_id
_entity_poly.type
_entity_poly.pdbx_seq_one_letter_code
_entity_poly.pdbx_strand_id
1 'polypeptide(L)' 'MSCRVPQQSKRRSSAAKDWSEQLYEWRKRNDFSQGEAALKLHISPRTLQEWEQGRARPRHLALSAINKLIGT' A
#
# COMPACT_ATOMS: atom_id res chain seq x y z
N MET A 1 -20.82 -8.27 -0.18
CA MET A 1 -19.43 -8.60 -0.57
C MET A 1 -18.52 -7.83 0.36
N SER A 2 -18.04 -8.50 1.41
CA SER A 2 -17.39 -7.84 2.54
C SER A 2 -15.90 -7.75 2.27
N CYS A 3 -15.41 -6.54 2.00
CA CYS A 3 -13.98 -6.26 1.98
C CYS A 3 -13.42 -6.68 3.35
N ARG A 4 -12.71 -7.81 3.42
CA ARG A 4 -12.01 -8.25 4.63
C ARG A 4 -10.88 -7.26 4.84
N VAL A 5 -11.12 -6.21 5.63
CA VAL A 5 -10.05 -5.31 6.09
C VAL A 5 -9.17 -6.16 7.00
N PRO A 6 -7.92 -6.48 6.63
CA PRO A 6 -7.03 -7.16 7.56
C PRO A 6 -6.78 -6.20 8.72
N GLN A 7 -7.09 -6.64 9.94
CA GLN A 7 -6.85 -5.88 11.17
C GLN A 7 -5.36 -5.51 11.24
N GLN A 8 -5.07 -4.25 10.96
CA GLN A 8 -3.76 -3.66 11.16
C GLN A 8 -3.57 -3.55 12.68
N SER A 9 -2.82 -4.50 13.25
CA SER A 9 -2.44 -4.48 14.65
C SER A 9 -1.64 -3.21 14.92
N LYS A 10 -2.26 -2.26 15.62
CA LYS A 10 -1.66 -1.07 16.23
C LYS A 10 -0.18 -1.28 16.59
N ARG A 11 0.71 -0.42 16.08
CA ARG A 11 1.81 0.19 16.85
C ARG A 11 2.58 1.29 16.09
N ARG A 12 2.34 2.52 16.57
CA ARG A 12 3.09 3.79 16.55
C ARG A 12 4.48 3.79 15.89
N SER A 13 4.65 4.65 14.89
CA SER A 13 5.89 5.38 14.62
C SER A 13 5.54 6.81 14.21
N SER A 14 6.23 7.76 14.84
CA SER A 14 5.92 9.18 14.91
C SER A 14 6.53 9.98 13.76
N ALA A 15 5.78 10.98 13.30
CA ALA A 15 6.24 12.25 12.71
C ALA A 15 6.86 12.31 11.30
N ALA A 16 7.01 11.19 10.59
CA ALA A 16 7.14 11.20 9.13
C ALA A 16 6.00 10.35 8.56
N LYS A 17 5.29 10.86 7.55
CA LYS A 17 4.18 10.12 6.92
C LYS A 17 4.75 8.84 6.29
N ASP A 18 4.66 7.74 7.03
CA ASP A 18 5.25 6.46 6.63
C ASP A 18 4.66 6.08 5.26
N TRP A 19 5.52 5.72 4.32
CA TRP A 19 5.14 5.47 2.94
C TRP A 19 4.07 4.35 2.82
N SER A 20 4.03 3.43 3.78
CA SER A 20 2.97 2.42 3.96
C SER A 20 1.59 3.02 4.20
N GLU A 21 1.50 4.11 4.97
CA GLU A 21 0.26 4.81 5.26
C GLU A 21 -0.24 5.57 4.03
N GLN A 22 0.66 6.18 3.24
CA GLN A 22 0.29 6.85 1.99
C GLN A 22 -0.30 5.88 0.97
N LEU A 23 0.27 4.67 0.87
CA LEU A 23 -0.22 3.62 -0.01
C LEU A 23 -1.60 3.09 0.44
N TYR A 24 -1.78 2.91 1.75
CA TYR A 24 -3.05 2.51 2.33
C TYR A 24 -4.15 3.54 2.08
N GLU A 25 -3.84 4.83 2.29
CA GLU A 25 -4.76 5.92 2.03
C GLU A 25 -5.12 6.06 0.56
N TRP A 26 -4.14 5.94 -0.34
CA TRP A 26 -4.40 5.87 -1.79
C TRP A 26 -5.35 4.74 -2.13
N ARG A 27 -5.12 3.53 -1.59
CA ARG A 27 -6.00 2.38 -1.82
C ARG A 27 -7.43 2.65 -1.36
N LYS A 28 -7.60 3.24 -0.17
CA LYS A 28 -8.91 3.59 0.39
C LYS A 28 -9.63 4.67 -0.42
N ARG A 29 -8.93 5.71 -0.87
CA ARG A 29 -9.54 6.78 -1.68
C ARG A 29 -10.07 6.29 -3.02
N ASN A 30 -9.52 5.20 -3.53
CA ASN A 30 -9.92 4.59 -4.79
C ASN A 30 -10.86 3.38 -4.58
N ASP A 31 -11.27 3.08 -3.34
CA ASP A 31 -12.09 1.90 -2.99
C ASP A 31 -11.53 0.56 -3.50
N PHE A 32 -10.21 0.44 -3.62
CA PHE A 32 -9.57 -0.78 -4.09
C PHE A 32 -9.39 -1.80 -2.97
N SER A 33 -9.70 -3.06 -3.25
CA SER A 33 -9.18 -4.19 -2.47
C SER A 33 -7.66 -4.32 -2.65
N GLN A 34 -6.98 -5.08 -1.77
CA GLN A 34 -5.54 -5.35 -1.93
C GLN A 34 -5.23 -6.02 -3.27
N GLY A 35 -6.11 -6.90 -3.76
CA GLY A 35 -5.93 -7.55 -5.07
C GLY A 35 -6.00 -6.55 -6.22
N GLU A 36 -7.01 -5.69 -6.22
CA GLU A 36 -7.19 -4.67 -7.27
C GLU A 36 -6.06 -3.64 -7.27
N ALA A 37 -5.65 -3.17 -6.09
CA ALA A 37 -4.52 -2.29 -5.94
C ALA A 37 -3.22 -2.93 -6.44
N ALA A 38 -3.00 -4.21 -6.15
CA ALA A 38 -1.83 -4.94 -6.62
C ALA A 38 -1.84 -5.11 -8.15
N LEU A 39 -3.00 -5.36 -8.75
CA LEU A 39 -3.16 -5.43 -10.20
C LEU A 39 -2.85 -4.09 -10.88
N LYS A 40 -3.34 -2.97 -10.32
CA LYS A 40 -3.04 -1.61 -10.82
C LYS A 40 -1.55 -1.28 -10.73
N LEU A 41 -0.88 -1.82 -9.71
CA LEU A 41 0.55 -1.65 -9.48
C LEU A 41 1.42 -2.69 -10.20
N HIS A 42 0.81 -3.67 -10.88
CA HIS A 42 1.49 -4.81 -11.50
C HIS A 42 2.42 -5.57 -10.53
N ILE A 43 1.99 -5.74 -9.29
CA ILE A 43 2.71 -6.49 -8.25
C ILE A 43 1.83 -7.62 -7.71
N SER A 44 2.44 -8.51 -6.93
CA SER A 44 1.65 -9.51 -6.20
C SER A 44 0.89 -8.86 -5.03
N PRO A 45 -0.31 -9.35 -4.68
CA PRO A 45 -1.03 -8.90 -3.48
C PRO A 45 -0.21 -9.07 -2.20
N ARG A 46 0.69 -10.07 -2.17
CA ARG A 46 1.60 -10.31 -1.05
C ARG A 46 2.67 -9.22 -0.93
N THR A 47 3.22 -8.76 -2.05
CA THR A 47 4.15 -7.62 -2.08
C THR A 47 3.47 -6.35 -1.55
N LEU A 48 2.22 -6.11 -1.97
CA LEU A 48 1.44 -4.98 -1.47
C LEU A 48 1.19 -5.08 0.04
N GLN A 49 0.84 -6.26 0.54
CA GLN A 49 0.63 -6.51 1.97
C GLN A 49 1.90 -6.27 2.79
N GLU A 50 3.06 -6.74 2.34
CA GLU A 50 4.34 -6.53 3.03
C GLU A 50 4.73 -5.05 3.09
N TRP A 51 4.39 -4.30 2.04
CA TRP A 51 4.57 -2.86 1.97
C TRP A 51 3.64 -2.10 2.92
N GLU A 52 2.34 -2.41 2.95
CA GLU A 52 1.38 -1.81 3.89
C GLU A 52 1.72 -2.14 5.35
N GLN A 53 2.34 -3.30 5.61
CA GLN A 53 2.80 -3.70 6.94
C GLN A 53 4.18 -3.13 7.30
N GLY A 54 4.86 -2.42 6.40
CA GLY A 54 6.21 -1.90 6.60
C GLY A 54 7.30 -2.97 6.69
N ARG A 55 7.00 -4.23 6.31
CA ARG A 55 7.97 -5.34 6.28
C ARG A 55 8.93 -5.24 5.10
N ALA A 56 8.50 -4.58 4.01
CA ALA A 56 9.31 -4.33 2.83
C ALA A 56 9.05 -2.92 2.30
N ARG A 57 10.02 -2.39 1.55
CA ARG A 57 9.90 -1.13 0.80
C ARG A 57 9.99 -1.42 -0.70
N PRO A 58 9.24 -0.68 -1.54
CA PRO A 58 9.37 -0.79 -2.99
C PRO A 58 10.79 -0.43 -3.41
N ARG A 59 11.30 -1.12 -4.41
CA ARG A 59 12.62 -0.87 -4.98
C ARG A 59 12.48 -0.58 -6.46
N HIS A 60 13.27 0.38 -6.94
CA HIS A 60 13.48 0.66 -8.36
C HIS A 60 12.14 0.80 -9.12
N LEU A 61 11.80 -0.16 -9.98
CA LEU A 61 10.62 -0.12 -10.85
C LEU A 61 9.30 0.05 -10.09
N ALA A 62 9.16 -0.64 -8.97
CA ALA A 62 7.98 -0.52 -8.11
C ALA A 62 7.80 0.91 -7.58
N LEU A 63 8.90 1.54 -7.18
CA LEU A 63 8.89 2.90 -6.63
C LEU A 63 8.48 3.90 -7.72
N SER A 64 8.97 3.74 -8.94
CA SER A 64 8.57 4.57 -10.08
C SER A 64 7.10 4.40 -10.46
N ALA A 65 6.58 3.16 -10.47
CA ALA A 65 5.16 2.91 -10.75
C ALA A 65 4.27 3.58 -9.71
N ILE A 66 4.67 3.52 -8.43
CA ILE A 66 3.90 4.09 -7.34
C ILE A 66 4.00 5.61 -7.31
N ASN A 67 5.16 6.20 -7.55
CA ASN A 67 5.30 7.66 -7.65
C ASN A 67 4.40 8.23 -8.75
N LYS A 68 4.28 7.54 -9.89
CA LYS A 68 3.35 7.94 -10.96
C LYS A 68 1.87 7.88 -10.54
N LEU A 69 1.51 6.97 -9.64
CA LEU A 69 0.12 6.71 -9.25
C LEU A 69 -0.34 7.49 -8.01
N ILE A 70 0.56 7.72 -7.06
CA ILE A 70 0.28 8.46 -5.82
C ILE A 70 0.51 9.96 -6.02
N GLY A 71 1.35 10.35 -6.97
CA GLY A 71 1.60 11.77 -7.27
C GLY A 71 2.23 12.49 -6.08
N THR A 72 3.49 12.17 -5.79
CA THR A 72 4.36 12.99 -4.93
C THR A 72 5.36 13.75 -5.78
#